data_AF-A0A060CDL3-F1
#
_entry.id   AF-A0A060CDL3-F1
#
_cell.length_a   1.000
_cell.length_b   1.000
_cell.length_c   1.000
_cell.angle_alpha   90.00
_cell.angle_beta   90.00
_cell.angle_gamma   90.00
#
_symmetry.space_group_name_H-M   'P 1'
#
loop_
_entity.id
_entity.type
_entity.pdbx_description
1 polymer ?
#
loop_
_entity_poly.entity_id
_entity_poly.type
_entity_poly.pdbx_seq_one_letter_code
_entity_poly.pdbx_strand_id
1 'polypeptide(L)'
;MPIVITENGIGAYEKLEADGSVHDQYRIEFYEEHLREMSKAIRIDGVNVFGFSPLSAIDLVSTHEGMAKRYGFIYVNRDEFDLKI
;
A
#
# COMPACT_ATOMS: atom_id res chain seq x y z
N MET A 1 -2.08 25.90 -5.50
CA MET A 1 -0.80 25.24 -5.85
C MET A 1 -1.08 23.79 -6.22
N PRO A 2 -0.29 23.19 -7.13
CA PRO A 2 -0.38 21.76 -7.42
C PRO A 2 0.03 20.91 -6.20
N ILE A 3 -0.64 19.78 -5.98
CA ILE A 3 -0.45 18.85 -4.85
C ILE A 3 -0.03 17.47 -5.36
N VAL A 4 0.95 16.86 -4.68
CA VAL A 4 1.27 15.42 -4.79
C VAL A 4 0.90 14.75 -3.50
N ILE A 5 0.20 13.62 -3.59
CA ILE A 5 0.10 12.67 -2.49
C ILE A 5 1.34 11.77 -2.58
N THR A 6 2.33 12.04 -1.73
CA THR A 6 3.63 11.34 -1.78
C THR A 6 3.57 9.94 -1.19
N GLU A 7 2.63 9.71 -0.25
CA GLU A 7 2.38 8.41 0.35
C GLU A 7 0.91 8.30 0.73
N ASN A 8 0.30 7.17 0.37
CA ASN A 8 -0.96 6.71 0.92
C ASN A 8 -0.99 5.19 0.81
N GLY A 9 -1.34 4.50 1.88
CA GLY A 9 -1.33 3.05 1.91
C GLY A 9 -1.73 2.51 3.27
N ILE A 10 -1.91 1.20 3.33
CA ILE A 10 -2.30 0.48 4.54
C ILE A 10 -1.39 -0.73 4.72
N GLY A 11 -0.92 -0.90 5.95
CA GLY A 11 -0.25 -2.12 6.37
C GLY A 11 -1.23 -3.07 7.03
N ALA A 12 -1.08 -4.38 6.83
CA ALA A 12 -1.78 -5.41 7.62
C ALA A 12 -0.91 -6.65 7.88
N TYR A 13 -1.34 -7.47 8.84
CA TYR A 13 -0.74 -8.76 9.10
C TYR A 13 -1.37 -9.79 8.16
N GLU A 14 -0.54 -10.36 7.28
CA GLU A 14 -0.97 -11.28 6.23
C GLU A 14 -0.01 -12.46 6.18
N LYS A 15 -0.49 -13.58 5.64
CA LYS A 15 0.30 -14.77 5.44
C LYS A 15 0.32 -15.12 3.97
N LEU A 16 1.45 -15.65 3.51
CA LEU A 16 1.53 -16.33 2.24
C LEU A 16 0.86 -17.69 2.39
N GLU A 17 -0.15 -17.95 1.58
CA GLU A 17 -0.84 -19.24 1.56
C GLU A 17 0.06 -20.33 0.94
N ALA A 18 -0.29 -21.60 1.15
CA ALA A 18 0.49 -22.73 0.64
C ALA A 18 0.59 -22.76 -0.90
N ASP A 19 -0.35 -22.14 -1.60
CA ASP A 19 -0.37 -21.99 -3.05
C ASP A 19 0.41 -20.75 -3.56
N GLY A 20 1.02 -19.99 -2.65
CA GLY A 20 1.76 -18.76 -2.95
C GLY A 20 0.87 -17.53 -3.12
N SER A 21 -0.43 -17.62 -2.82
CA SER A 21 -1.32 -16.47 -2.88
C SER A 21 -1.26 -15.61 -1.61
N VAL A 22 -1.64 -14.35 -1.76
CA VAL A 22 -1.94 -13.41 -0.68
C VAL A 22 -3.37 -12.94 -0.91
N HIS A 23 -4.19 -13.00 0.14
CA HIS A 23 -5.57 -12.50 0.09
C HIS A 23 -5.66 -11.08 0.67
N ASP A 24 -5.49 -10.07 -0.18
CA ASP A 24 -5.41 -8.67 0.24
C ASP A 24 -6.52 -7.75 -0.28
N GLN A 25 -7.74 -8.29 -0.40
CA GLN A 25 -8.91 -7.54 -0.90
C GLN A 25 -9.13 -6.20 -0.16
N TYR A 26 -8.88 -6.15 1.15
CA TYR A 26 -8.99 -4.92 1.94
C TYR A 26 -8.04 -3.80 1.47
N ARG A 27 -6.87 -4.16 0.90
CA ARG A 27 -5.90 -3.19 0.36
C ARG A 27 -6.43 -2.62 -0.94
N ILE A 28 -7.04 -3.45 -1.80
CA ILE A 28 -7.72 -3.01 -3.02
C ILE A 28 -8.83 -2.03 -2.66
N GLU A 29 -9.71 -2.41 -1.73
CA GLU A 29 -10.81 -1.58 -1.25
C GLU A 29 -10.31 -0.23 -0.68
N PHE A 30 -9.25 -0.26 0.14
CA PHE A 30 -8.62 0.94 0.68
C PHE A 30 -8.19 1.91 -0.43
N TYR A 31 -7.49 1.42 -1.45
CA TYR A 31 -7.05 2.27 -2.55
C TYR A 31 -8.22 2.74 -3.42
N GLU A 32 -9.21 1.90 -3.70
CA GLU A 32 -10.41 2.30 -4.45
C GLU A 32 -11.16 3.45 -3.78
N GLU A 33 -11.33 3.38 -2.45
CA GLU A 33 -11.97 4.43 -1.66
C GLU A 33 -11.16 5.74 -1.71
N HIS A 34 -9.85 5.68 -1.49
CA HIS A 34 -9.00 6.88 -1.50
C HIS A 34 -8.89 7.52 -2.88
N LEU A 35 -8.78 6.72 -3.94
CA LEU A 35 -8.75 7.22 -5.32
C LEU A 35 -10.10 7.82 -5.73
N ARG A 36 -11.22 7.30 -5.22
CA ARG A 36 -12.55 7.87 -5.42
C ARG A 36 -12.66 9.26 -4.80
N GLU A 37 -12.22 9.43 -3.55
CA GLU A 37 -12.24 10.73 -2.89
C GLU A 37 -11.24 11.71 -3.53
N MET A 38 -10.04 11.24 -3.92
CA MET A 38 -9.10 12.05 -4.70
C MET A 38 -9.73 12.53 -6.02
N SER A 39 -10.45 11.65 -6.72
CA SER A 39 -11.17 12.04 -7.93
C SER A 39 -12.26 13.09 -7.67
N LYS A 40 -12.95 13.04 -6.52
CA LYS A 40 -13.92 14.08 -6.13
C LYS A 40 -13.23 15.41 -5.83
N ALA A 41 -12.13 15.40 -5.08
CA ALA A 41 -11.35 16.59 -4.79
C ALA A 41 -10.88 17.29 -6.07
N ILE A 42 -10.45 16.53 -7.07
CA ILE A 42 -10.06 17.07 -8.38
C ILE A 42 -11.26 17.66 -9.13
N ARG A 43 -12.37 16.90 -9.24
CA ARG A 43 -13.46 17.22 -10.18
C ARG A 43 -14.52 18.16 -9.61
N ILE A 44 -14.77 18.09 -8.31
CA ILE A 44 -15.85 18.83 -7.63
C ILE A 44 -15.26 20.05 -6.93
N ASP A 45 -14.19 19.86 -6.18
CA ASP A 45 -13.61 20.91 -5.33
C ASP A 45 -12.51 21.72 -6.05
N GLY A 46 -12.11 21.32 -7.25
CA GLY A 46 -11.13 22.03 -8.07
C GLY A 46 -9.69 21.93 -7.57
N VAL A 47 -9.37 20.92 -6.74
CA VAL A 47 -8.02 20.71 -6.22
C VAL A 47 -7.10 20.23 -7.33
N ASN A 48 -5.97 20.93 -7.54
CA ASN A 48 -4.98 20.55 -8.53
C ASN A 48 -4.06 19.44 -8.00
N VAL A 49 -4.54 18.20 -7.97
CA VAL A 49 -3.72 17.02 -7.66
C VAL A 49 -3.03 16.53 -8.94
N PHE A 50 -1.71 16.44 -8.94
CA PHE A 50 -0.93 16.04 -10.12
C PHE A 50 -0.21 14.70 -9.98
N GLY A 51 -0.25 14.09 -8.80
CA GLY A 51 0.38 12.80 -8.57
C GLY A 51 -0.10 12.11 -7.30
N PHE A 52 -0.04 10.78 -7.32
CA PHE A 52 -0.37 9.89 -6.22
C PHE A 52 0.66 8.76 -6.20
N SER A 53 1.35 8.60 -5.08
CA SER A 53 2.35 7.55 -4.87
C SER A 53 1.87 6.61 -3.76
N PRO A 54 1.57 5.34 -4.09
CA PRO A 54 1.12 4.37 -3.11
C PRO A 54 2.26 3.93 -2.20
N LEU A 55 1.94 3.67 -0.92
CA LEU A 55 2.82 3.01 0.03
C LEU A 55 2.39 1.54 0.14
N SER A 56 3.07 0.59 -0.48
CA SER A 56 4.27 0.70 -1.32
C SER A 56 4.25 -0.34 -2.46
N ALA A 57 5.20 -0.28 -3.38
CA ALA A 57 5.26 -1.24 -4.50
C ALA A 57 5.55 -2.68 -4.03
N ILE A 58 6.54 -2.85 -3.15
CA ILE A 58 6.99 -4.14 -2.59
C ILE A 58 6.88 -4.09 -1.07
N ASP A 59 6.79 -5.24 -0.40
CA ASP A 59 6.90 -5.24 1.06
C ASP A 59 8.24 -4.65 1.54
N LEU A 60 8.19 -3.96 2.68
CA LEU A 60 9.30 -3.20 3.22
C LEU A 60 9.50 -3.47 4.71
N VAL A 61 10.68 -3.15 5.22
CA VAL A 61 10.96 -3.14 6.66
C VAL A 61 10.43 -1.83 7.23
N SER A 62 9.39 -1.90 8.04
CA SER A 62 8.82 -0.74 8.71
C SER A 62 9.56 -0.41 10.01
N THR A 63 9.54 0.86 10.41
CA THR A 63 10.28 1.33 11.60
C THR A 63 9.81 0.70 12.91
N HIS A 64 8.51 0.38 13.03
CA HIS A 64 7.91 -0.10 14.28
C HIS A 64 7.45 -1.56 14.21
N GLU A 65 7.11 -2.07 13.02
CA GLU A 65 6.53 -3.40 12.84
C GLU A 65 7.46 -4.36 12.10
N GLY A 66 8.67 -3.92 11.74
CA GLY A 66 9.62 -4.75 10.99
C GLY A 66 9.03 -5.25 9.66
N MET A 67 9.25 -6.52 9.36
CA MET A 67 8.67 -7.27 8.24
C MET A 67 7.36 -7.99 8.60
N ALA A 68 6.99 -8.06 9.88
CA ALA A 68 5.78 -8.78 10.30
C ALA A 68 4.49 -8.22 9.67
N LYS A 69 4.47 -6.92 9.37
CA LYS A 69 3.36 -6.24 8.72
C LYS A 69 3.70 -5.95 7.25
N ARG A 70 2.76 -6.25 6.35
CA ARG A 70 2.92 -6.09 4.90
C ARG A 70 2.27 -4.81 4.41
N TYR A 71 2.96 -4.12 3.51
CA TYR A 71 2.56 -2.82 2.95
C TYR A 71 2.59 -2.82 1.41
N GLY A 72 3.22 -3.81 0.81
CA GLY A 72 3.47 -3.87 -0.62
C GLY A 72 2.31 -4.44 -1.40
N PHE A 73 2.20 -4.05 -2.67
CA PHE A 73 1.42 -4.81 -3.66
C PHE A 73 2.09 -6.14 -4.01
N ILE A 74 3.42 -6.17 -3.96
CA ILE A 74 4.21 -7.33 -4.35
C ILE A 74 4.79 -7.96 -3.08
N TYR A 75 4.49 -9.25 -2.89
CA TYR A 75 5.03 -10.04 -1.80
C TYR A 75 6.55 -10.16 -1.90
N VAL A 76 7.25 -9.88 -0.80
CA VAL A 76 8.68 -10.18 -0.65
C VAL A 76 8.85 -11.41 0.22
N ASN A 77 9.42 -12.47 -0.33
CA ASN A 77 9.69 -13.72 0.39
C ASN A 77 10.83 -13.54 1.39
N ARG A 78 10.50 -13.01 2.56
CA ARG A 78 11.35 -12.96 3.76
C ARG A 78 10.49 -12.89 5.00
N ASP A 79 11.08 -13.22 6.13
CA ASP A 79 10.50 -12.91 7.44
C ASP A 79 11.36 -11.87 8.19
N GLU A 80 11.06 -11.67 9.48
CA GLU A 80 11.70 -10.67 10.31
C GLU A 80 13.21 -10.92 10.47
N PHE A 81 13.60 -12.20 10.65
CA PHE A 81 14.95 -12.56 11.07
C PHE A 81 15.65 -13.54 10.13
N ASP A 82 14.92 -14.18 9.21
CA ASP A 82 15.43 -15.11 8.21
C ASP A 82 15.59 -14.43 6.86
N LEU A 83 16.85 -14.37 6.41
CA LEU A 83 17.20 -14.00 5.05
C LEU A 83 16.97 -15.25 4.19
N LYS A 84 15.80 -15.34 3.54
CA LYS A 84 15.53 -16.37 2.54
C LYS A 84 16.50 -16.15 1.36
N ILE A 85 17.53 -16.98 1.27
CA ILE A 85 18.53 -17.01 0.18
C ILE A 85 17.99 -17.83 -0.99
#